data_AF-A0A942AG84-F1
#
_entry.id   AF-A0A942AG84-F1
#
_cell.length_a   1.000
_cell.length_b   1.000
_cell.length_c   1.000
_cell.angle_alpha   90.00
_cell.angle_beta   90.00
_cell.angle_gamma   90.00
#
_symmetry.space_group_name_H-M   'P 1'
#
loop_
_entity.id
_entity.type
_entity.pdbx_description
1 polymer ?
#
loop_
_entity_poly.entity_id
_entity_poly.type
_entity_poly.pdbx_seq_one_letter_code
_entity_poly.pdbx_strand_id
1 'polypeptide(L)'
;MSTLEEITIAMSHEDFDTWSTLTVGFNYTKSLVICLTFYDYKNVQHHTYATIEKDEAMAMSEQLNVKLTDLPQTICKHCGDTSYVFVPSHVEELFKDVLDFILDCGAHYRISRD
;
A
#
# COMPACT_ATOMS: atom_id res chain seq x y z
N MET A 1 -5.61 11.91 -6.30
CA MET A 1 -6.43 10.73 -5.94
C MET A 1 -7.33 11.10 -4.74
N SER A 2 -8.55 10.59 -4.60
CA SER A 2 -9.22 10.63 -3.29
C SER A 2 -9.79 9.27 -2.90
N THR A 3 -9.33 8.83 -1.74
CA THR A 3 -9.57 7.53 -1.11
C THR A 3 -10.72 7.67 -0.12
N LEU A 4 -11.59 6.66 -0.02
CA LEU A 4 -12.72 6.66 0.92
C LEU A 4 -12.27 6.28 2.33
N GLU A 5 -11.33 5.33 2.42
CA GLU A 5 -10.68 4.88 3.66
C GLU A 5 -9.24 4.48 3.31
N GLU A 6 -8.28 4.97 4.10
CA GLU A 6 -6.84 4.77 3.87
C GLU A 6 -6.16 4.48 5.21
N ILE A 7 -5.29 3.46 5.20
CA ILE A 7 -4.51 3.02 6.36
C ILE A 7 -3.04 3.12 6.00
N THR A 8 -2.25 3.70 6.90
CA THR A 8 -0.80 3.71 6.78
C THR A 8 -0.24 2.37 7.22
N ILE A 9 0.47 1.70 6.31
CA ILE A 9 1.20 0.45 6.58
C ILE A 9 2.54 0.77 7.22
N ALA A 10 3.29 1.73 6.65
CA ALA A 10 4.58 2.16 7.15
C ALA A 10 4.89 3.60 6.76
N MET A 11 5.77 4.22 7.54
CA MET A 11 6.35 5.53 7.23
C MET A 11 7.81 5.56 7.65
N SER A 12 8.66 6.19 6.85
CA SER A 12 10.03 6.45 7.24
C SER A 12 10.10 7.48 8.36
N HIS A 13 11.17 7.44 9.14
CA HIS A 13 11.37 8.40 10.22
C HIS A 13 11.51 9.84 9.69
N GLU A 14 11.04 10.83 10.45
CA GLU A 14 11.06 12.26 10.06
C GLU A 14 12.48 12.86 10.05
N ASP A 15 13.47 12.15 10.62
CA ASP A 15 14.86 12.61 10.73
C ASP A 15 15.65 12.48 9.41
N PHE A 16 15.04 11.91 8.36
CA PHE A 16 15.67 11.76 7.05
C PHE A 16 15.32 12.94 6.13
N ASP A 17 16.30 13.40 5.35
CA ASP A 17 16.13 14.47 4.34
C ASP A 17 15.12 14.10 3.23
N THR A 18 14.83 12.82 3.09
CA THR A 18 13.79 12.24 2.24
C THR A 18 12.92 11.35 3.10
N TRP A 19 11.61 11.38 2.89
CA TRP A 19 10.70 10.51 3.61
C TRP A 19 9.74 9.80 2.66
N SER A 20 9.22 8.65 3.09
CA SER A 20 8.32 7.83 2.32
C SER A 20 7.22 7.26 3.18
N THR A 21 6.04 7.15 2.62
CA THR A 21 4.89 6.49 3.26
C THR A 21 4.33 5.43 2.34
N LEU A 22 3.88 4.35 2.96
CA LEU A 22 3.16 3.28 2.30
C LEU A 22 1.76 3.21 2.89
N THR A 23 0.75 3.36 2.04
CA THR A 23 -0.65 3.33 2.45
C THR A 23 -1.45 2.34 1.61
N VAL A 24 -2.56 1.87 2.17
CA VAL A 24 -3.51 0.99 1.50
C VAL A 24 -4.94 1.45 1.77
N GLY A 25 -5.78 1.41 0.75
CA GLY A 25 -7.15 1.88 0.87
C GLY A 25 -8.00 1.57 -0.37
N PHE A 26 -9.23 2.07 -0.36
CA PHE A 26 -10.12 1.98 -1.52
C PHE A 26 -10.28 3.34 -2.20
N ASN A 27 -10.22 3.34 -3.53
CA ASN A 27 -10.58 4.50 -4.33
C ASN A 27 -12.12 4.58 -4.53
N TYR A 28 -12.59 5.61 -5.23
CA TYR A 28 -14.02 5.77 -5.54
C TYR A 28 -14.64 4.68 -6.42
N THR A 29 -13.83 3.98 -7.22
CA THR A 29 -14.29 2.85 -8.03
C THR A 29 -14.34 1.55 -7.23
N LYS A 30 -14.04 1.60 -5.92
CA LYS A 30 -13.93 0.46 -5.01
C LYS A 30 -12.80 -0.51 -5.39
N SER A 31 -11.84 -0.05 -6.18
CA SER A 31 -10.59 -0.77 -6.42
C SER A 31 -9.70 -0.58 -5.20
N LEU A 32 -9.03 -1.66 -4.77
CA LEU A 32 -8.05 -1.61 -3.70
C LEU A 32 -6.77 -0.97 -4.26
N VAL A 33 -6.19 -0.03 -3.53
CA VAL A 33 -5.01 0.73 -3.98
C VAL A 33 -3.97 0.73 -2.88
N ILE A 34 -2.74 0.40 -3.27
CA ILE A 34 -1.55 0.54 -2.45
C ILE A 34 -0.76 1.71 -3.02
N CYS A 35 -0.46 2.70 -2.19
CA CYS A 35 0.25 3.91 -2.59
C CYS A 35 1.57 4.00 -1.84
N LEU A 36 2.67 4.00 -2.59
CA LEU A 36 3.97 4.41 -2.12
C LEU A 36 4.16 5.89 -2.46
N THR A 37 4.24 6.74 -1.45
CA THR A 37 4.57 8.15 -1.60
C THR A 37 6.02 8.36 -1.19
N PHE A 38 6.80 9.03 -2.03
CA PHE A 38 8.18 9.41 -1.76
C PHE A 38 8.32 10.93 -1.86
N TYR A 39 9.01 11.52 -0.90
CA TYR A 39 9.36 12.93 -0.86
C TYR A 39 10.84 13.09 -1.13
N ASP A 40 11.17 13.82 -2.20
CA ASP A 40 12.55 14.16 -2.49
C ASP A 40 13.08 15.26 -1.55
N TYR A 41 14.38 15.55 -1.66
CA TYR A 41 15.06 16.61 -0.88
C TYR A 41 14.52 18.03 -1.15
N LYS A 42 13.67 18.22 -2.17
CA LYS A 42 12.97 19.47 -2.48
C LYS A 42 11.53 19.48 -1.95
N ASN A 43 11.13 18.46 -1.21
CA ASN A 43 9.75 18.20 -0.76
C ASN A 43 8.75 18.02 -1.91
N VAL A 44 9.21 17.57 -3.08
CA VAL A 44 8.33 17.17 -4.18
C VAL A 44 7.83 15.76 -3.93
N GLN A 45 6.51 15.58 -4.07
CA GLN A 45 5.85 14.29 -3.89
C GLN A 45 5.89 13.48 -5.18
N HIS A 46 6.24 12.21 -5.05
CA HIS A 46 6.18 11.21 -6.10
C HIS A 46 5.31 10.05 -5.62
N HIS A 47 4.30 9.68 -6.42
CA HIS A 47 3.40 8.60 -6.07
C HIS A 47 3.59 7.41 -7.02
N THR A 48 3.74 6.23 -6.44
CA THR A 48 3.61 4.97 -7.16
C THR A 48 2.40 4.23 -6.62
N TYR A 49 1.47 3.90 -7.50
CA TYR A 49 0.23 3.20 -7.14
C TYR A 49 0.27 1.79 -7.70
N ALA A 50 -0.17 0.83 -6.89
CA ALA A 50 -0.63 -0.48 -7.35
C ALA A 50 -2.15 -0.53 -7.18
N THR A 51 -2.86 -0.67 -8.29
CA THR A 51 -4.32 -0.76 -8.30
C THR A 51 -4.76 -2.19 -8.57
N ILE A 52 -5.55 -2.74 -7.66
CA ILE A 52 -6.20 -4.04 -7.75
C ILE A 52 -7.65 -3.76 -8.06
N GLU A 53 -8.11 -4.23 -9.22
CA GLU A 53 -9.49 -4.03 -9.63
C GLU A 53 -10.45 -4.67 -8.64
N LYS A 54 -11.66 -4.12 -8.54
CA LYS A 54 -12.66 -4.51 -7.54
C LYS A 54 -12.93 -6.03 -7.54
N ASP A 55 -12.97 -6.66 -8.71
CA ASP A 55 -13.25 -8.09 -8.84
C ASP A 55 -12.08 -8.95 -8.34
N GLU A 56 -10.84 -8.54 -8.62
CA GLU A 56 -9.62 -9.17 -8.07
C GLU A 56 -9.56 -8.99 -6.55
N ALA A 57 -9.88 -7.79 -6.04
CA ALA A 57 -9.94 -7.53 -4.61
C ALA A 57 -11.04 -8.39 -3.93
N MET A 58 -12.18 -8.60 -4.59
CA MET A 58 -13.21 -9.52 -4.09
C MET A 58 -12.69 -10.95 -4.02
N ALA A 59 -12.01 -11.44 -5.06
CA ALA A 59 -11.38 -12.76 -5.05
C ALA A 59 -10.34 -12.91 -3.92
N MET A 60 -9.51 -11.89 -3.69
CA MET A 60 -8.57 -11.88 -2.54
C MET A 60 -9.31 -12.00 -1.21
N SER A 61 -10.40 -11.26 -1.02
CA SER A 61 -11.16 -11.29 0.23
C SER A 61 -11.77 -12.66 0.50
N GLU A 62 -12.23 -13.35 -0.54
CA GLU A 62 -12.72 -14.72 -0.46
C GLU A 62 -11.60 -15.71 -0.12
N GLN A 63 -10.44 -15.59 -0.77
CA GLN A 63 -9.27 -16.43 -0.50
C GLN A 63 -8.75 -16.26 0.93
N LEU A 64 -8.74 -15.02 1.44
CA LEU A 64 -8.31 -14.70 2.81
C LEU A 64 -9.41 -14.95 3.86
N ASN A 65 -10.64 -15.28 3.44
CA ASN A 65 -11.81 -15.44 4.30
C ASN A 65 -12.06 -14.21 5.21
N VAL A 66 -11.98 -13.01 4.62
CA VAL A 66 -12.24 -11.73 5.27
C VAL A 66 -13.27 -10.92 4.48
N LYS A 67 -13.86 -9.88 5.06
CA LYS A 67 -14.70 -8.97 4.29
C LYS A 67 -13.82 -8.11 3.39
N LEU A 68 -14.36 -7.71 2.23
CA LEU A 68 -13.68 -6.78 1.32
C LEU A 68 -13.21 -5.50 2.04
N THR A 69 -14.05 -4.94 2.91
CA THR A 69 -13.73 -3.73 3.71
C THR A 69 -12.58 -3.93 4.68
N ASP A 70 -12.29 -5.18 5.06
CA ASP A 70 -11.26 -5.52 6.04
C ASP A 70 -9.91 -5.80 5.35
N LEU A 71 -9.85 -5.80 4.01
CA LEU A 71 -8.60 -6.02 3.26
C LEU A 71 -7.49 -5.04 3.62
N PRO A 72 -7.70 -3.71 3.68
CA PRO A 72 -6.65 -2.77 4.08
C PRO A 72 -6.05 -3.11 5.45
N GLN A 73 -6.90 -3.44 6.43
CA GLN A 73 -6.44 -3.83 7.77
C GLN A 73 -5.71 -5.18 7.75
N THR A 74 -6.17 -6.12 6.93
CA THR A 74 -5.56 -7.46 6.81
C THR A 74 -4.17 -7.35 6.21
N ILE A 75 -4.02 -6.58 5.14
CA ILE A 75 -2.71 -6.28 4.51
C ILE A 75 -1.79 -5.57 5.51
N CYS A 76 -2.30 -4.54 6.19
CA CYS A 76 -1.52 -3.83 7.20
C CYS A 76 -1.06 -4.73 8.36
N LYS A 77 -1.86 -5.71 8.78
CA LYS A 77 -1.45 -6.66 9.83
C LYS A 77 -0.45 -7.71 9.34
N HIS A 78 -0.53 -8.08 8.07
CA HIS A 78 0.33 -9.11 7.50
C HIS A 78 1.70 -8.55 7.12
N CYS A 79 1.72 -7.36 6.52
CA CYS A 79 2.93 -6.72 6.00
C CYS A 79 3.46 -5.64 6.94
N GLY A 80 2.63 -5.04 7.78
CA GLY A 80 3.07 -3.99 8.70
C GLY A 80 4.08 -4.53 9.68
N ASP A 81 5.31 -4.02 9.61
CA ASP A 81 6.35 -4.29 10.58
C ASP A 81 6.27 -3.26 11.73
N THR A 82 6.40 -3.74 12.97
CA THR A 82 6.30 -2.93 14.19
C THR A 82 7.62 -2.21 14.53
N SER A 83 8.59 -2.26 13.62
CA SER A 83 9.88 -1.59 13.78
C SER A 83 9.70 -0.07 13.59
N TYR A 84 9.80 0.68 14.67
CA TYR A 84 9.51 2.12 14.75
C TYR A 84 10.45 3.04 13.91
N VAL A 85 11.40 2.48 13.14
CA VAL A 85 12.37 3.26 12.37
C VAL A 85 12.57 2.66 11.00
N PHE A 86 11.72 3.04 10.04
CA PHE A 86 11.97 2.76 8.63
C PHE A 86 12.89 3.83 8.04
N VAL A 87 13.94 3.41 7.33
CA VAL A 87 14.56 4.25 6.30
C VAL A 87 13.70 4.19 5.04
N PRO A 88 13.75 5.20 4.14
CA PRO A 88 12.93 5.20 2.93
C PRO A 88 13.06 3.92 2.08
N SER A 89 14.27 3.37 1.96
CA SER A 89 14.51 2.12 1.24
C SER A 89 13.74 0.91 1.83
N HIS A 90 13.56 0.86 3.16
CA HIS A 90 12.76 -0.21 3.78
C HIS A 90 11.28 -0.07 3.46
N VAL A 91 10.76 1.15 3.32
CA VAL A 91 9.37 1.38 2.90
C VAL A 91 9.17 0.94 1.44
N GLU A 92 10.17 1.16 0.58
CA GLU A 92 10.15 0.66 -0.80
C GLU A 92 10.25 -0.87 -0.88
N GLU A 93 11.06 -1.49 -0.02
CA GLU A 93 11.12 -2.96 0.10
C GLU A 93 9.77 -3.50 0.58
N LEU A 94 9.20 -2.89 1.61
CA LEU A 94 7.88 -3.29 2.12
C LEU A 94 6.77 -3.11 1.07
N PHE A 95 6.88 -2.11 0.20
CA PHE A 95 5.96 -1.98 -0.93
C PHE A 95 6.02 -3.23 -1.82
N LYS A 96 7.21 -3.77 -2.11
CA LYS A 96 7.36 -5.01 -2.88
C LYS A 96 6.79 -6.21 -2.14
N ASP A 97 7.04 -6.32 -0.84
CA ASP A 97 6.49 -7.41 -0.02
C ASP A 97 4.95 -7.41 -0.03
N VAL A 98 4.32 -6.23 0.02
CA VAL A 98 2.87 -6.08 -0.13
C VAL A 98 2.39 -6.53 -1.52
N LEU A 99 3.14 -6.20 -2.58
CA LEU A 99 2.80 -6.65 -3.94
C LEU A 99 2.93 -8.16 -4.11
N ASP A 100 3.98 -8.75 -3.54
CA ASP A 100 4.19 -10.20 -3.55
C ASP A 100 3.06 -10.91 -2.79
N PHE A 101 2.64 -10.37 -1.64
CA PHE A 101 1.48 -10.88 -0.90
C PHE A 101 0.18 -10.84 -1.75
N ILE A 102 -0.03 -9.78 -2.54
CA ILE A 102 -1.20 -9.68 -3.43
C ILE A 102 -1.18 -10.77 -4.50
N LEU A 103 -0.01 -11.05 -5.08
CA LEU A 103 0.17 -12.13 -6.06
C LEU A 103 -0.03 -13.51 -5.43
N ASP A 104 0.46 -13.72 -4.21
CA ASP A 104 0.24 -14.96 -3.45
C ASP A 104 -1.25 -15.17 -3.11
N CYS A 105 -2.00 -14.08 -2.97
CA CYS A 105 -3.47 -14.08 -2.87
C CYS A 105 -4.18 -14.28 -4.22
N GLY A 106 -3.44 -14.62 -5.29
CA GLY A 106 -3.98 -14.92 -6.61
C GLY A 106 -4.49 -13.71 -7.39
N ALA A 107 -4.24 -12.49 -6.92
CA ALA A 107 -4.75 -11.27 -7.53
C ALA A 107 -3.71 -10.51 -8.33
N HIS A 108 -4.18 -9.80 -9.34
CA HIS A 108 -3.36 -8.99 -10.22
C HIS A 108 -3.51 -7.51 -9.89
N TYR A 109 -2.42 -6.76 -10.07
CA TYR A 109 -2.40 -5.32 -9.92
C TYR A 109 -1.84 -4.63 -11.17
N ARG A 110 -2.20 -3.36 -11.35
CA ARG A 110 -1.59 -2.47 -12.34
C ARG A 110 -0.79 -1.38 -11.64
N ILE A 111 0.45 -1.19 -12.05
CA ILE A 111 1.31 -0.10 -11.58
C ILE A 111 1.06 1.18 -12.39
N SER A 112 0.95 2.31 -11.71
CA SER A 112 1.01 3.66 -12.30
C SER A 112 1.88 4.58 -11.45
N ARG A 113 2.47 5.61 -12.07
CA ARG A 113 3.30 6.61 -11.39
C ARG A 113 2.84 8.00 -11.79
N ASP A 114 2.75 8.90 -10.82
CA ASP A 114 2.49 10.34 -11.02
C ASP A 114 3.80 11.15 -10.86
#